data_AF-A0A8E2DV62-F1
#
_entry.id   AF-A0A8E2DV62-F1
#
_cell.length_a   1.000
_cell.length_b   1.000
_cell.length_c   1.000
_cell.angle_alpha   90.00
_cell.angle_beta   90.00
_cell.angle_gamma   90.00
#
_symmetry.space_group_name_H-M   'P 1'
#
loop_
_entity.id
_entity.type
_entity.pdbx_description
1 polymer ?
#
loop_
_entity_poly.entity_id
_entity_poly.type
_entity_poly.pdbx_seq_one_letter_code
_entity_poly.pdbx_strand_id
1 'polypeptide(L)'
;MPSLLPSILASSSRAQQQPFLLLQSSLAQSCLPLIRELVRQSRSGAPGTILLVCLLHPPSALADPSDLQSEHVQVLDWTDRVPGYTTEYSDPREEVFSRVRAASARSLTVVIDSVDTLLSDIGSLSKTQQFLWELLSIVHTRSNPSRLVLHVLAPSPLIPILTQTKFSPSLSHVTAHPLALLTHIASAYLTPPPPSSPVEKFWRVFIPIAERHYESEKLVYGPGGEGSGSRDLVVEVLVRGADGSGRRRAVERVLEGWSSTAGPCELTSLESLRGLWTRKVVEESGPDPTQNLSFNLNLTPEQQQLRAQVPLPYAHEGKPAEQRNEAAQGAILYDPDSADDIDDDDPDEDLDI
;
A
#
# COMPACT_ATOMS: atom_id res chain seq x y z
N MET A 1 2.97 -16.19 -2.44
CA MET A 1 2.54 -15.57 -3.71
C MET A 1 3.76 -14.97 -4.39
N PRO A 2 3.83 -14.89 -5.73
CA PRO A 2 4.95 -14.21 -6.37
C PRO A 2 5.00 -12.75 -5.89
N SER A 3 6.22 -12.26 -5.61
CA SER A 3 6.46 -10.87 -5.20
C SER A 3 6.09 -9.93 -6.36
N LEU A 4 5.26 -8.93 -6.07
CA LEU A 4 4.73 -7.96 -7.02
C LEU A 4 5.75 -6.86 -7.30
N LEU A 5 6.53 -6.44 -6.31
CA LEU A 5 7.43 -5.28 -6.44
C LEU A 5 8.44 -5.43 -7.59
N PRO A 6 9.17 -6.56 -7.77
CA PRO A 6 10.06 -6.77 -8.91
C PRO A 6 9.35 -6.63 -10.25
N SER A 7 8.12 -7.16 -10.37
CA SER A 7 7.34 -7.08 -11.60
C SER A 7 6.86 -5.65 -11.90
N ILE A 8 6.56 -4.88 -10.86
CA ILE A 8 6.17 -3.47 -10.97
C ILE A 8 7.37 -2.61 -11.34
N LEU A 9 8.57 -2.91 -10.84
CA LEU A 9 9.78 -2.16 -11.17
C LEU A 9 10.33 -2.54 -12.56
N ALA A 10 10.12 -3.79 -12.99
CA ALA A 10 10.56 -4.25 -14.30
C ALA A 10 9.77 -3.61 -15.45
N SER A 11 10.50 -3.18 -16.50
CA SER A 11 9.93 -2.59 -17.73
C SER A 11 9.73 -3.61 -18.86
N SER A 12 9.71 -4.91 -18.53
CA SER A 12 10.01 -5.98 -19.51
C SER A 12 8.80 -6.62 -20.18
N SER A 13 7.56 -6.43 -19.68
CA SER A 13 6.37 -7.12 -20.22
C SER A 13 5.13 -6.22 -20.32
N ARG A 14 4.58 -6.11 -21.54
CA ARG A 14 3.36 -5.33 -21.85
C ARG A 14 2.10 -5.85 -21.13
N ALA A 15 2.07 -7.13 -20.76
CA ALA A 15 0.93 -7.74 -20.09
C ALA A 15 0.83 -7.39 -18.59
N GLN A 16 1.93 -6.97 -17.98
CA GLN A 16 2.01 -6.68 -16.54
C GLN A 16 2.32 -5.20 -16.24
N GLN A 17 2.86 -4.45 -17.20
CA GLN A 17 3.23 -3.06 -16.99
C GLN A 17 1.99 -2.16 -16.97
N GLN A 18 1.64 -1.70 -15.79
CA GLN A 18 0.60 -0.69 -15.64
C GLN A 18 1.13 0.68 -16.11
N PRO A 19 0.31 1.44 -16.86
CA PRO A 19 0.71 2.71 -17.45
C PRO A 19 0.94 3.82 -16.42
N PHE A 20 0.47 3.62 -15.19
CA PHE A 20 0.62 4.56 -14.09
C PHE A 20 1.20 3.89 -12.84
N LEU A 21 2.29 4.46 -12.33
CA LEU A 21 2.92 4.12 -11.06
C LEU A 21 2.99 5.36 -10.17
N LEU A 22 2.46 5.24 -8.96
CA LEU A 22 2.58 6.23 -7.91
C LEU A 22 3.55 5.72 -6.85
N LEU A 23 4.59 6.49 -6.56
CA LEU A 23 5.54 6.25 -5.48
C LEU A 23 5.27 7.26 -4.38
N GLN A 24 4.90 6.80 -3.19
CA GLN A 24 4.56 7.65 -2.05
C GLN A 24 5.62 7.51 -0.96
N SER A 25 6.37 8.60 -0.76
CA SER A 25 7.26 8.78 0.38
C SER A 25 6.54 9.44 1.55
N SER A 26 7.19 9.42 2.70
CA SER A 26 6.91 10.31 3.83
C SER A 26 8.21 10.96 4.31
N LEU A 27 8.12 11.89 5.26
CA LEU A 27 9.32 12.37 5.94
C LEU A 27 10.05 11.24 6.66
N ALA A 28 9.34 10.22 7.14
CA ALA A 28 9.91 9.09 7.88
C ALA A 28 10.64 8.08 6.97
N GLN A 29 10.19 7.90 5.73
CA GLN A 29 10.77 6.94 4.79
C GLN A 29 10.57 7.35 3.33
N SER A 30 11.65 7.26 2.54
CA SER A 30 11.66 7.67 1.14
C SER A 30 11.66 6.51 0.14
N CYS A 31 10.98 6.69 -0.99
CA CYS A 31 10.98 5.84 -2.18
C CYS A 31 12.15 6.10 -3.16
N LEU A 32 13.09 7.01 -2.87
CA LEU A 32 14.21 7.26 -3.78
C LEU A 32 15.00 6.00 -4.20
N PRO A 33 15.24 5.00 -3.31
CA PRO A 33 15.87 3.75 -3.71
C PRO A 33 15.12 2.99 -4.81
N LEU A 34 13.78 3.08 -4.82
CA LEU A 34 12.94 2.47 -5.86
C LEU A 34 13.07 3.22 -7.20
N ILE A 35 13.22 4.54 -7.17
CA ILE A 35 13.47 5.34 -8.38
C ILE A 35 14.84 4.96 -8.98
N ARG A 36 15.88 4.85 -8.14
CA ARG A 36 17.21 4.40 -8.58
C ARG A 36 17.14 3.04 -9.24
N GLU A 37 16.38 2.12 -8.65
CA GLU A 37 16.20 0.79 -9.22
C GLU A 37 15.44 0.80 -10.55
N LEU A 38 14.38 1.61 -10.67
CA LEU A 38 13.64 1.78 -11.94
C LEU A 38 14.59 2.24 -13.05
N VAL A 39 15.45 3.22 -12.75
CA VAL A 39 16.44 3.72 -13.72
C VAL A 39 17.47 2.64 -14.03
N ARG A 40 17.99 1.93 -13.02
CA ARG A 40 18.98 0.86 -13.18
C ARG A 40 18.47 -0.30 -14.05
N GLN A 41 17.24 -0.78 -13.81
CA GLN A 41 16.66 -1.90 -14.55
C GLN A 41 16.41 -1.59 -16.03
N SER A 42 16.28 -0.31 -16.38
CA SER A 42 16.13 0.09 -17.78
C SER A 42 17.35 -0.24 -18.64
N ARG A 43 18.53 -0.42 -18.02
CA ARG A 43 19.76 -0.84 -18.70
C ARG A 43 19.77 -2.30 -19.11
N SER A 44 19.11 -3.17 -18.34
CA SER A 44 19.08 -4.61 -18.61
C SER A 44 17.85 -5.07 -19.39
N GLY A 45 16.88 -4.17 -19.62
CA GLY A 45 15.61 -4.45 -20.29
C GLY A 45 15.60 -4.13 -21.79
N ALA A 46 14.42 -4.32 -22.41
CA ALA A 46 14.14 -3.97 -23.80
C ALA A 46 14.46 -2.49 -24.14
N PRO A 47 14.73 -2.14 -25.40
CA PRO A 47 15.17 -0.80 -25.80
C PRO A 47 14.07 0.27 -25.56
N GLY A 48 14.10 0.89 -24.38
CA GLY A 48 13.26 2.01 -23.99
C GLY A 48 14.06 3.28 -23.70
N THR A 49 13.34 4.38 -23.50
CA THR A 49 13.90 5.65 -23.03
C THR A 49 13.26 6.01 -21.69
N ILE A 50 14.07 6.47 -20.73
CA ILE A 50 13.62 7.10 -19.51
C ILE A 50 13.77 8.61 -19.64
N LEU A 51 12.71 9.35 -19.36
CA LEU A 51 12.74 10.78 -19.15
C LEU A 51 12.64 11.05 -17.65
N LEU A 52 13.74 11.45 -17.03
CA LEU A 52 13.84 11.79 -15.62
C LEU A 52 13.68 13.30 -15.44
N VAL A 53 12.60 13.72 -14.80
CA VAL A 53 12.31 15.12 -14.47
C VAL A 53 12.63 15.34 -12.99
N CYS A 54 13.69 16.10 -12.74
CA CYS A 54 14.21 16.41 -11.42
C CYS A 54 13.78 17.82 -11.02
N LEU A 55 12.79 17.92 -10.13
CA LEU A 55 12.26 19.17 -9.59
C LEU A 55 12.79 19.43 -8.17
N LEU A 56 12.98 18.39 -7.37
CA LEU A 56 13.38 18.51 -5.96
C LEU A 56 14.74 17.87 -5.69
N HIS A 57 14.99 16.71 -6.28
CA HIS A 57 16.17 15.90 -6.01
C HIS A 57 17.15 16.01 -7.18
N PRO A 58 18.45 16.24 -6.91
CA PRO A 58 19.43 16.27 -7.99
C PRO A 58 19.49 14.90 -8.70
N PRO A 59 19.83 14.86 -10.00
CA PRO A 59 19.88 13.59 -10.76
C PRO A 59 20.73 12.50 -10.10
N SER A 60 21.81 12.88 -9.40
CA SER A 60 22.70 11.96 -8.67
C SER A 60 22.06 11.27 -7.45
N ALA A 61 20.98 11.84 -6.92
CA ALA A 61 20.17 11.20 -5.88
C ALA A 61 19.28 10.09 -6.46
N LEU A 62 18.86 10.24 -7.73
CA LEU A 62 17.87 9.40 -8.39
C LEU A 62 18.47 8.32 -9.29
N ALA A 63 19.73 8.41 -9.67
CA ALA A 63 20.42 7.40 -10.47
C ALA A 63 21.94 7.43 -10.26
N ASP A 64 22.61 6.32 -10.59
CA ASP A 64 24.07 6.27 -10.56
C ASP A 64 24.68 7.05 -11.73
N PRO A 65 25.91 7.59 -11.60
CA PRO A 65 26.57 8.33 -12.68
C PRO A 65 26.66 7.56 -14.00
N SER A 66 26.84 6.23 -13.94
CA SER A 66 26.85 5.38 -15.13
C SER A 66 25.51 5.31 -15.86
N ASP A 67 24.41 5.49 -15.13
CA ASP A 67 23.05 5.42 -15.68
C ASP A 67 22.68 6.76 -16.30
N LEU A 68 23.06 7.86 -15.66
CA LEU A 68 22.85 9.23 -16.17
C LEU A 68 23.61 9.52 -17.47
N GLN A 69 24.71 8.80 -17.74
CA GLN A 69 25.48 8.89 -18.99
C GLN A 69 24.92 8.00 -20.10
N SER A 70 23.91 7.17 -19.81
CA SER A 70 23.32 6.29 -20.81
C SER A 70 22.51 7.07 -21.84
N GLU A 71 22.62 6.70 -23.12
CA GLU A 71 21.76 7.25 -24.19
C GLU A 71 20.26 6.97 -23.97
N HIS A 72 19.94 6.00 -23.10
CA HIS A 72 18.58 5.63 -22.74
C HIS A 72 17.96 6.54 -21.67
N VAL A 73 18.75 7.36 -20.97
CA VAL A 73 18.27 8.23 -19.90
C VAL A 73 18.41 9.69 -20.33
N GLN A 74 17.28 10.38 -20.43
CA GLN A 74 17.22 11.82 -20.65
C GLN A 74 16.87 12.50 -19.34
N VAL A 75 17.67 13.49 -18.95
CA VAL A 75 17.49 14.21 -17.69
C VAL A 75 17.02 15.63 -17.98
N LEU A 76 15.98 16.03 -17.26
CA LEU A 76 15.46 17.38 -17.17
C LEU A 76 15.69 17.86 -15.75
N ASP A 77 16.77 18.61 -15.52
CA ASP A 77 17.15 19.12 -14.20
C ASP A 77 16.65 20.56 -14.00
N TRP A 78 15.73 20.72 -13.04
CA TRP A 78 15.10 21.97 -12.62
C TRP A 78 15.42 22.34 -11.17
N THR A 79 16.34 21.61 -10.53
CA THR A 79 16.65 21.81 -9.11
C THR A 79 17.25 23.21 -8.80
N ASP A 80 17.77 23.91 -9.82
CA ASP A 80 18.29 25.28 -9.75
C ASP A 80 17.32 26.35 -10.30
N ARG A 81 16.12 25.94 -10.76
CA ARG A 81 15.13 26.83 -11.39
C ARG A 81 13.91 27.05 -10.50
N VAL A 82 14.12 27.66 -9.34
CA VAL A 82 13.04 27.90 -8.36
C VAL A 82 12.29 29.20 -8.68
N PRO A 83 10.95 29.19 -8.81
CA PRO A 83 10.16 30.40 -9.05
C PRO A 83 10.45 31.49 -8.00
N GLY A 84 10.73 32.70 -8.45
CA GLY A 84 11.00 33.86 -7.58
C GLY A 84 12.44 33.96 -7.05
N TYR A 85 13.27 32.93 -7.22
CA TYR A 85 14.69 32.96 -6.83
C TYR A 85 15.64 33.01 -8.03
N THR A 86 15.19 32.56 -9.21
CA THR A 86 15.98 32.60 -10.45
C THR A 86 15.40 33.63 -11.42
N THR A 87 16.27 34.44 -12.03
CA THR A 87 15.87 35.50 -13.00
C THR A 87 15.35 34.95 -14.32
N GLU A 88 15.71 33.71 -14.67
CA GLU A 88 15.38 33.02 -15.92
C GLU A 88 14.46 31.81 -15.69
N TYR A 89 13.51 31.92 -14.75
CA TYR A 89 12.56 30.83 -14.52
C TYR A 89 11.75 30.50 -15.79
N SER A 90 11.78 29.23 -16.18
CA SER A 90 10.96 28.67 -17.25
C SER A 90 10.10 27.53 -16.70
N ASP A 91 8.80 27.59 -16.96
CA ASP A 91 7.85 26.56 -16.55
C ASP A 91 8.26 25.18 -17.13
N PRO A 92 8.48 24.15 -16.29
CA PRO A 92 8.92 22.83 -16.75
C PRO A 92 7.90 22.13 -17.65
N ARG A 93 6.61 22.49 -17.57
CA ARG A 93 5.51 21.74 -18.23
C ARG A 93 5.67 21.69 -19.75
N GLU A 94 6.03 22.80 -20.37
CA GLU A 94 6.19 22.88 -21.83
C GLU A 94 7.37 22.04 -22.32
N GLU A 95 8.50 22.08 -21.61
CA GLU A 95 9.65 21.25 -21.99
C GLU A 95 9.37 19.76 -21.76
N VAL A 96 8.72 19.39 -20.66
CA VAL A 96 8.29 18.01 -20.42
C VAL A 96 7.39 17.53 -21.55
N PHE A 97 6.35 18.29 -21.93
CA PHE A 97 5.48 17.91 -23.05
C PHE A 97 6.23 17.81 -24.37
N SER A 98 7.13 18.76 -24.66
CA SER A 98 7.96 18.76 -25.85
C SER A 98 8.81 17.48 -25.94
N ARG A 99 9.52 17.11 -24.86
CA ARG A 99 10.35 15.90 -24.80
C ARG A 99 9.53 14.62 -24.93
N VAL A 100 8.39 14.53 -24.25
CA VAL A 100 7.52 13.35 -24.32
C VAL A 100 6.93 13.14 -25.72
N ARG A 101 6.56 14.23 -26.41
CA ARG A 101 6.07 14.17 -27.79
C ARG A 101 7.20 13.88 -28.80
N ALA A 102 8.40 14.41 -28.57
CA ALA A 102 9.57 14.17 -29.43
C ALA A 102 10.23 12.79 -29.22
N ALA A 103 9.94 12.13 -28.09
CA ALA A 103 10.52 10.83 -27.77
C ALA A 103 10.21 9.79 -28.85
N SER A 104 11.26 9.07 -29.29
CA SER A 104 11.20 8.04 -30.33
C SER A 104 10.05 7.05 -30.10
N ALA A 105 9.54 6.40 -31.15
CA ALA A 105 8.40 5.50 -31.06
C ALA A 105 8.56 4.31 -30.08
N ARG A 106 9.75 4.10 -29.48
CA ARG A 106 10.05 3.08 -28.46
C ARG A 106 9.25 3.30 -27.15
N SER A 107 9.38 2.34 -26.23
CA SER A 107 8.81 2.46 -24.87
C SER A 107 9.39 3.68 -24.17
N LEU A 108 8.53 4.43 -23.47
CA LEU A 108 8.91 5.63 -22.74
C LEU A 108 8.45 5.53 -21.30
N THR A 109 9.37 5.70 -20.35
CA THR A 109 9.05 5.86 -18.94
C THR A 109 9.33 7.30 -18.55
N VAL A 110 8.31 8.04 -18.16
CA VAL A 110 8.44 9.41 -17.65
C VAL A 110 8.42 9.35 -16.13
N VAL A 111 9.46 9.86 -15.48
CA VAL A 111 9.58 9.92 -14.02
C VAL A 111 9.57 11.37 -13.59
N ILE A 112 8.64 11.76 -12.73
CA ILE A 112 8.63 13.06 -12.05
C ILE A 112 8.94 12.81 -10.58
N ASP A 113 10.06 13.36 -10.11
CA ASP A 113 10.60 13.10 -8.77
C ASP A 113 9.86 13.83 -7.64
N SER A 114 9.10 14.89 -7.91
CA SER A 114 8.31 15.59 -6.88
C SER A 114 7.13 16.33 -7.49
N VAL A 115 5.96 15.69 -7.46
CA VAL A 115 4.72 16.35 -7.90
C VAL A 115 4.26 17.45 -6.92
N ASP A 116 4.74 17.41 -5.67
CA ASP A 116 4.46 18.44 -4.67
C ASP A 116 5.22 19.74 -4.97
N THR A 117 6.48 19.63 -5.43
CA THR A 117 7.23 20.79 -5.91
C THR A 117 6.55 21.39 -7.14
N LEU A 118 6.11 20.54 -8.07
CA LEU A 118 5.32 20.98 -9.23
C LEU A 118 4.02 21.69 -8.82
N LEU A 119 3.32 21.19 -7.80
CA LEU A 119 2.12 21.84 -7.26
C LEU A 119 2.45 23.20 -6.64
N SER A 120 3.51 23.27 -5.85
CA SER A 120 3.98 24.51 -5.22
C SER A 120 4.30 25.56 -6.28
N ASP A 121 5.02 25.17 -7.33
CA ASP A 121 5.43 26.08 -8.42
C ASP A 121 4.25 26.56 -9.27
N ILE A 122 3.30 25.68 -9.57
CA ILE A 122 2.09 26.02 -10.34
C ILE A 122 1.12 26.86 -9.49
N GLY A 123 1.11 26.66 -8.17
CA GLY A 123 0.23 27.34 -7.22
C GLY A 123 -1.26 26.98 -7.36
N SER A 124 -1.60 25.91 -8.09
CA SER A 124 -3.00 25.53 -8.33
C SER A 124 -3.18 24.03 -8.52
N LEU A 125 -3.91 23.40 -7.59
CA LEU A 125 -4.20 21.98 -7.58
C LEU A 125 -4.86 21.50 -8.89
N SER A 126 -5.86 22.23 -9.39
CA SER A 126 -6.57 21.88 -10.61
C SER A 126 -5.68 21.94 -11.85
N LYS A 127 -4.79 22.95 -11.95
CA LYS A 127 -3.84 23.07 -13.07
C LYS A 127 -2.78 21.98 -13.02
N THR A 128 -2.28 21.63 -11.84
CA THR A 128 -1.34 20.52 -11.66
C THR A 128 -1.99 19.19 -12.03
N GLN A 129 -3.21 18.94 -11.55
CA GLN A 129 -3.98 17.75 -11.92
C GLN A 129 -4.19 17.65 -13.43
N GLN A 130 -4.61 18.76 -14.08
CA GLN A 130 -4.82 18.79 -15.52
C GLN A 130 -3.54 18.45 -16.27
N PHE A 131 -2.41 19.04 -15.89
CA PHE A 131 -1.11 18.73 -16.47
C PHE A 131 -0.75 17.25 -16.36
N LEU A 132 -0.86 16.68 -15.15
CA LEU A 132 -0.53 15.27 -14.91
C LEU A 132 -1.47 14.32 -15.69
N TRP A 133 -2.74 14.69 -15.84
CA TRP A 133 -3.72 13.92 -16.62
C TRP A 133 -3.44 13.97 -18.12
N GLU A 134 -3.12 15.15 -18.65
CA GLU A 134 -2.72 15.32 -20.06
C GLU A 134 -1.44 14.53 -20.35
N LEU A 135 -0.45 14.58 -19.45
CA LEU A 135 0.78 13.81 -19.55
C LEU A 135 0.50 12.30 -19.57
N LEU A 136 -0.33 11.82 -18.65
CA LEU A 136 -0.74 10.42 -18.60
C LEU A 136 -1.48 10.00 -19.88
N SER A 137 -2.32 10.87 -20.43
CA SER A 137 -3.05 10.62 -21.69
C SER A 137 -2.11 10.48 -22.88
N ILE A 138 -1.07 11.33 -22.96
CA ILE A 138 -0.04 11.21 -23.99
C ILE A 138 0.71 9.88 -23.84
N VAL A 139 1.08 9.49 -22.62
CA VAL A 139 1.75 8.21 -22.37
C VAL A 139 0.88 7.02 -22.79
N HIS A 140 -0.43 7.05 -22.51
CA HIS A 140 -1.38 5.98 -22.85
C HIS A 140 -1.62 5.80 -24.36
N THR A 141 -1.52 6.88 -25.13
CA THR A 141 -1.78 6.83 -26.58
C THR A 141 -0.60 6.25 -27.38
N ARG A 142 0.53 5.97 -26.73
CA ARG A 142 1.72 5.38 -27.37
C ARG A 142 1.50 3.90 -27.68
N SER A 143 2.01 3.47 -28.84
CA SER A 143 1.87 2.09 -29.33
C SER A 143 2.70 1.06 -28.54
N ASN A 144 3.80 1.51 -27.95
CA ASN A 144 4.70 0.70 -27.12
C ASN A 144 4.42 0.93 -25.63
N PRO A 145 4.67 -0.09 -24.78
CA PRO A 145 4.40 0.01 -23.35
C PRO A 145 5.16 1.19 -22.77
N SER A 146 4.41 2.22 -22.37
CA SER A 146 4.94 3.47 -21.84
C SER A 146 4.28 3.72 -20.48
N ARG A 147 4.98 4.39 -19.59
CA ARG A 147 4.57 4.52 -18.20
C ARG A 147 4.86 5.91 -17.66
N LEU A 148 3.94 6.42 -16.87
CA LEU A 148 4.14 7.60 -16.03
C LEU A 148 4.41 7.13 -14.60
N VAL A 149 5.54 7.55 -14.04
CA VAL A 149 5.94 7.35 -12.65
C VAL A 149 5.92 8.70 -11.96
N LEU A 150 5.08 8.84 -10.94
CA LEU A 150 5.00 10.05 -10.13
C LEU A 150 5.48 9.74 -8.73
N HIS A 151 6.39 10.57 -8.22
CA HIS A 151 6.78 10.53 -6.81
C HIS A 151 6.12 11.68 -6.05
N VAL A 152 5.48 11.34 -4.93
CA VAL A 152 4.74 12.24 -4.06
C VAL A 152 5.22 12.07 -2.62
N LEU A 153 5.28 13.18 -1.87
CA LEU A 153 5.61 13.21 -0.46
C LEU A 153 4.31 13.35 0.35
N ALA A 154 4.00 12.36 1.17
CA ALA A 154 2.88 12.43 2.08
C ALA A 154 3.21 13.28 3.33
N PRO A 155 2.25 14.06 3.85
CA PRO A 155 0.89 14.25 3.34
C PRO A 155 0.83 15.18 2.10
N SER A 156 -0.02 14.86 1.12
CA SER A 156 -0.19 15.67 -0.08
C SER A 156 -1.65 15.71 -0.56
N PRO A 157 -2.17 16.87 -0.98
CA PRO A 157 -3.52 16.98 -1.55
C PRO A 157 -3.65 16.29 -2.92
N LEU A 158 -2.53 15.89 -3.54
CA LEU A 158 -2.54 15.15 -4.81
C LEU A 158 -2.85 13.67 -4.63
N ILE A 159 -2.52 13.06 -3.49
CA ILE A 159 -2.70 11.61 -3.27
C ILE A 159 -4.16 11.18 -3.49
N PRO A 160 -5.19 11.84 -2.91
CA PRO A 160 -6.59 11.47 -3.15
C PRO A 160 -7.02 11.61 -4.62
N ILE A 161 -6.38 12.50 -5.39
CA ILE A 161 -6.69 12.72 -6.81
C ILE A 161 -6.03 11.65 -7.67
N LEU A 162 -4.72 11.42 -7.46
CA LEU A 162 -3.92 10.48 -8.24
C LEU A 162 -4.35 9.03 -8.02
N THR A 163 -4.87 8.71 -6.84
CA THR A 163 -5.36 7.37 -6.53
C THR A 163 -6.78 7.09 -7.08
N GLN A 164 -7.54 8.09 -7.51
CA GLN A 164 -8.89 7.89 -8.05
C GLN A 164 -8.89 7.12 -9.37
N THR A 165 -9.94 6.32 -9.58
CA THR A 165 -10.18 5.60 -10.84
C THR A 165 -10.43 6.53 -12.03
N LYS A 166 -10.87 7.77 -11.77
CA LYS A 166 -11.03 8.82 -12.79
C LYS A 166 -9.69 9.30 -13.34
N PHE A 167 -8.64 9.35 -12.51
CA PHE A 167 -7.31 9.74 -12.94
C PHE A 167 -6.66 8.63 -13.75
N SER A 168 -6.67 7.40 -13.22
CA SER A 168 -6.23 6.20 -13.95
C SER A 168 -7.05 4.98 -13.53
N PRO A 169 -7.66 4.23 -14.48
CA PRO A 169 -8.43 3.03 -14.14
C PRO A 169 -7.55 1.92 -13.56
N SER A 170 -6.29 1.80 -14.01
CA SER A 170 -5.27 0.92 -13.45
C SER A 170 -4.23 1.72 -12.66
N LEU A 171 -3.77 1.18 -11.53
CA LEU A 171 -2.85 1.88 -10.63
C LEU A 171 -1.94 0.90 -9.92
N SER A 172 -0.63 1.12 -10.05
CA SER A 172 0.36 0.55 -9.14
C SER A 172 0.73 1.64 -8.17
N HIS A 173 0.36 1.48 -6.91
CA HIS A 173 0.68 2.42 -5.85
C HIS A 173 1.64 1.75 -4.88
N VAL A 174 2.80 2.37 -4.70
CA VAL A 174 3.87 1.88 -3.86
C VAL A 174 4.12 2.90 -2.76
N THR A 175 3.86 2.53 -1.52
CA THR A 175 4.08 3.40 -0.34
C THR A 175 5.26 2.87 0.46
N ALA A 176 6.22 3.74 0.76
CA ALA A 176 7.36 3.38 1.62
C ALA A 176 7.05 3.65 3.09
N HIS A 177 7.27 2.63 3.92
CA HIS A 177 7.04 2.65 5.36
C HIS A 177 8.35 2.38 6.11
N PRO A 178 8.60 3.07 7.23
CA PRO A 178 9.75 2.79 8.07
C PRO A 178 9.59 1.43 8.79
N LEU A 179 10.69 0.72 9.03
CA LEU A 179 10.67 -0.58 9.72
C LEU A 179 10.11 -0.46 11.15
N ALA A 180 10.35 0.68 11.79
CA ALA A 180 9.85 1.00 13.11
C ALA A 180 8.31 0.87 13.20
N LEU A 181 7.59 1.12 12.10
CA LEU A 181 6.14 0.97 12.04
C LEU A 181 5.72 -0.49 12.29
N LEU A 182 6.35 -1.45 11.61
CA LEU A 182 6.03 -2.88 11.81
C LEU A 182 6.43 -3.36 13.21
N THR A 183 7.58 -2.90 13.71
CA THR A 183 8.01 -3.22 15.08
C THR A 183 7.03 -2.67 16.12
N HIS A 184 6.52 -1.45 15.90
CA HIS A 184 5.51 -0.85 16.76
C HIS A 184 4.19 -1.63 16.72
N ILE A 185 3.68 -1.95 15.53
CA ILE A 185 2.44 -2.73 15.38
C ILE A 185 2.57 -4.11 16.05
N ALA A 186 3.72 -4.77 15.89
CA ALA A 186 3.99 -6.05 16.51
C ALA A 186 4.06 -6.00 18.04
N SER A 187 4.62 -4.92 18.60
CA SER A 187 4.86 -4.80 20.04
C SER A 187 3.69 -4.17 20.80
N ALA A 188 3.16 -3.04 20.31
CA ALA A 188 2.09 -2.29 20.97
C ALA A 188 0.71 -2.89 20.72
N TYR A 189 0.48 -3.48 19.56
CA TYR A 189 -0.83 -4.05 19.18
C TYR A 189 -0.82 -5.58 19.11
N LEU A 190 0.30 -6.22 19.47
CA LEU A 190 0.46 -7.69 19.45
C LEU A 190 0.01 -8.31 18.11
N THR A 191 0.25 -7.59 17.03
CA THR A 191 -0.22 -7.97 15.69
C THR A 191 0.97 -7.94 14.72
N PRO A 192 1.96 -8.85 14.87
CA PRO A 192 3.10 -8.90 13.97
C PRO A 192 2.64 -9.13 12.52
N PRO A 193 3.41 -8.68 11.52
CA PRO A 193 3.10 -8.93 10.12
C PRO A 193 2.91 -10.43 9.81
N PRO A 194 2.10 -10.80 8.81
CA PRO A 194 1.98 -12.18 8.35
C PRO A 194 3.36 -12.75 7.96
N PRO A 195 3.63 -14.05 8.20
CA PRO A 195 2.67 -15.08 8.60
C PRO A 195 2.41 -15.17 10.12
N SER A 196 3.04 -14.33 10.95
CA SER A 196 2.96 -14.43 12.42
C SER A 196 1.61 -14.01 13.02
N SER A 197 0.75 -13.35 12.24
CA SER A 197 -0.65 -13.10 12.63
C SER A 197 -1.59 -13.28 11.42
N PRO A 198 -2.91 -13.46 11.66
CA PRO A 198 -3.89 -13.54 10.58
C PRO A 198 -3.88 -12.29 9.71
N VAL A 199 -3.87 -12.47 8.38
CA VAL A 199 -3.77 -11.40 7.38
C VAL A 199 -4.83 -10.31 7.59
N GLU A 200 -6.08 -10.69 7.82
CA GLU A 200 -7.19 -9.76 8.03
C GLU A 200 -7.01 -8.91 9.29
N LYS A 201 -6.54 -9.54 10.39
CA LYS A 201 -6.27 -8.85 11.65
C LYS A 201 -5.14 -7.84 11.47
N PHE A 202 -4.07 -8.25 10.80
CA PHE A 202 -2.94 -7.37 10.51
C PHE A 202 -3.38 -6.13 9.74
N TRP A 203 -4.09 -6.28 8.61
CA TRP A 203 -4.50 -5.13 7.80
C TRP A 203 -5.48 -4.19 8.51
N ARG A 204 -6.38 -4.71 9.35
CA ARG A 204 -7.27 -3.88 10.17
C ARG A 204 -6.53 -2.96 11.14
N VAL A 205 -5.36 -3.38 11.61
CA VAL A 205 -4.51 -2.57 12.51
C VAL A 205 -3.53 -1.71 11.70
N PHE A 206 -2.89 -2.30 10.69
CA PHE A 206 -1.85 -1.65 9.90
C PHE A 206 -2.36 -0.41 9.16
N ILE A 207 -3.46 -0.53 8.41
CA ILE A 207 -3.97 0.56 7.55
C ILE A 207 -4.20 1.86 8.33
N PRO A 208 -5.04 1.89 9.40
CA PRO A 208 -5.33 3.14 10.09
C PRO A 208 -4.10 3.75 10.78
N ILE A 209 -3.10 2.96 11.15
CA ILE A 209 -1.86 3.47 11.75
C ILE A 209 -0.92 4.00 10.67
N ALA A 210 -0.78 3.29 9.54
CA ALA A 210 0.07 3.67 8.42
C ALA A 210 -0.42 4.97 7.74
N GLU A 211 -1.73 5.20 7.68
CA GLU A 211 -2.34 6.42 7.14
C GLU A 211 -2.16 7.64 8.07
N ARG A 212 -1.91 7.41 9.36
CA ARG A 212 -1.58 8.48 10.32
C ARG A 212 -0.09 8.80 10.23
N HIS A 213 0.27 9.65 9.27
CA HIS A 213 1.68 10.00 9.00
C HIS A 213 2.44 10.48 10.25
N TYR A 214 1.78 11.23 11.14
CA TYR A 214 2.39 11.71 12.39
C TYR A 214 2.81 10.56 13.33
N GLU A 215 2.15 9.40 13.31
CA GLU A 215 2.56 8.23 14.11
C GLU A 215 3.88 7.67 13.57
N SER A 216 3.98 7.53 12.25
CA SER A 216 5.21 7.05 11.60
C SER A 216 6.38 8.00 11.85
N GLU A 217 6.15 9.32 11.78
CA GLU A 217 7.15 10.33 12.09
C GLU A 217 7.56 10.30 13.57
N LYS A 218 6.60 10.15 14.49
CA LYS A 218 6.89 10.02 15.93
C LYS A 218 7.71 8.76 16.24
N LEU A 219 7.46 7.66 15.54
CA LEU A 219 8.24 6.42 15.71
C LEU A 219 9.68 6.56 15.22
N VAL A 220 9.93 7.40 14.21
CA VAL A 220 11.27 7.59 13.64
C VAL A 220 12.03 8.75 14.30
N TYR A 221 11.37 9.87 14.56
CA TYR A 221 11.97 11.12 15.04
C TYR A 221 11.65 11.47 16.49
N GLY A 222 10.77 10.70 17.14
CA GLY A 222 10.40 10.93 18.54
C GLY A 222 11.46 10.49 19.55
N PRO A 223 11.19 10.65 20.85
CA PRO A 223 12.16 10.39 21.93
C PRO A 223 12.69 8.95 22.03
N GLY A 224 12.10 8.01 21.29
CA GLY A 224 12.56 6.62 21.18
C GLY A 224 12.81 6.15 19.74
N GLY A 225 12.83 7.08 18.78
CA GLY A 225 13.13 6.78 17.39
C GLY A 225 14.63 6.83 17.11
N GLU A 226 15.10 5.96 16.22
CA GLU A 226 16.52 5.91 15.82
C GLU A 226 16.91 7.02 14.81
N GLY A 227 15.95 7.87 14.39
CA GLY A 227 16.11 8.84 13.32
C GLY A 227 15.97 8.23 11.92
N SER A 228 16.02 9.08 10.89
CA SER A 228 16.00 8.65 9.49
C SER A 228 17.34 8.01 9.10
N GLY A 229 17.45 6.69 9.24
CA GLY A 229 18.73 6.00 9.01
C GLY A 229 18.64 4.60 8.41
N SER A 230 17.47 3.94 8.46
CA SER A 230 17.33 2.63 7.85
C SER A 230 17.32 2.77 6.32
N ARG A 231 18.37 2.24 5.68
CA ARG A 231 18.44 2.15 4.22
C ARG A 231 17.49 1.08 3.67
N ASP A 232 17.13 0.13 4.53
CA ASP A 232 16.11 -0.85 4.26
C ASP A 232 14.74 -0.23 4.56
N LEU A 233 13.71 -0.66 3.84
CA LEU A 233 12.37 -0.13 3.99
C LEU A 233 11.31 -1.21 3.78
N VAL A 234 10.12 -0.97 4.32
CA VAL A 234 8.93 -1.79 4.08
C VAL A 234 8.14 -1.13 2.96
N VAL A 235 7.72 -1.92 1.97
CA VAL A 235 6.99 -1.45 0.82
C VAL A 235 5.57 -1.98 0.87
N GLU A 236 4.60 -1.09 0.97
CA GLU A 236 3.20 -1.43 0.67
C GLU A 236 2.95 -1.29 -0.82
N VAL A 237 2.51 -2.37 -1.44
CA VAL A 237 2.18 -2.41 -2.86
C VAL A 237 0.68 -2.62 -2.99
N LEU A 238 0.01 -1.67 -3.64
CA LEU A 238 -1.39 -1.74 -4.03
C LEU A 238 -1.49 -1.75 -5.55
N VAL A 239 -2.11 -2.78 -6.12
CA VAL A 239 -2.34 -2.90 -7.55
C VAL A 239 -3.83 -2.92 -7.84
N ARG A 240 -4.29 -2.04 -8.73
CA ARG A 240 -5.67 -2.00 -9.22
C ARG A 240 -5.72 -2.34 -10.70
N GLY A 241 -6.59 -3.27 -11.08
CA GLY A 241 -6.88 -3.61 -12.49
C GLY A 241 -5.77 -4.44 -13.17
N ALA A 242 -5.15 -5.36 -12.42
CA ALA A 242 -4.06 -6.23 -12.90
C ALA A 242 -4.53 -7.38 -13.81
N ASP A 243 -5.84 -7.56 -13.96
CA ASP A 243 -6.46 -8.67 -14.64
C ASP A 243 -6.93 -8.25 -16.05
N GLY A 244 -6.09 -8.52 -17.05
CA GLY A 244 -6.43 -8.46 -18.49
C GLY A 244 -7.57 -9.39 -18.92
N SER A 245 -8.31 -10.00 -17.98
CA SER A 245 -9.41 -10.93 -18.21
C SER A 245 -10.80 -10.28 -18.20
N GLY A 246 -10.90 -8.97 -17.97
CA GLY A 246 -12.17 -8.24 -18.09
C GLY A 246 -13.26 -8.63 -17.06
N ARG A 247 -12.94 -9.43 -16.05
CA ARG A 247 -13.83 -9.78 -14.94
C ARG A 247 -13.35 -9.11 -13.66
N ARG A 248 -14.19 -8.24 -13.09
CA ARG A 248 -14.04 -7.47 -11.82
C ARG A 248 -12.64 -6.91 -11.56
N ARG A 249 -12.52 -5.57 -11.58
CA ARG A 249 -11.32 -4.83 -11.14
C ARG A 249 -10.87 -5.31 -9.75
N ALA A 250 -9.94 -6.25 -9.68
CA ALA A 250 -9.39 -6.68 -8.41
C ALA A 250 -8.44 -5.59 -7.88
N VAL A 251 -8.49 -5.38 -6.57
CA VAL A 251 -7.49 -4.60 -5.84
C VAL A 251 -6.68 -5.60 -5.02
N GLU A 252 -5.41 -5.71 -5.34
CA GLU A 252 -4.45 -6.53 -4.60
C GLU A 252 -3.60 -5.61 -3.72
N ARG A 253 -3.36 -6.02 -2.47
CA ARG A 253 -2.53 -5.28 -1.52
C ARG A 253 -1.59 -6.25 -0.81
N VAL A 254 -0.30 -5.95 -0.83
CA VAL A 254 0.75 -6.76 -0.20
C VAL A 254 1.80 -5.88 0.49
N LEU A 255 2.49 -6.43 1.48
CA LEU A 255 3.70 -5.84 2.05
C LEU A 255 4.92 -6.64 1.62
N GLU A 256 5.96 -5.94 1.17
CA GLU A 256 7.22 -6.50 0.73
C GLU A 256 8.41 -5.77 1.36
N GLY A 257 9.56 -6.41 1.37
CA GLY A 257 10.80 -5.82 1.86
C GLY A 257 11.59 -5.16 0.73
N TRP A 258 12.33 -4.12 1.09
CA TRP A 258 13.37 -3.56 0.24
C TRP A 258 14.66 -3.48 1.05
N SER A 259 15.68 -4.20 0.59
CA SER A 259 17.02 -4.12 1.13
C SER A 259 17.86 -3.18 0.29
N SER A 260 18.63 -2.33 0.96
CA SER A 260 19.58 -1.43 0.31
C SER A 260 20.72 -2.13 -0.42
N THR A 261 21.02 -3.39 -0.08
CA THR A 261 22.10 -4.19 -0.70
C THR A 261 21.56 -5.19 -1.72
N ALA A 262 20.40 -5.79 -1.46
CA ALA A 262 19.83 -6.85 -2.29
C ALA A 262 18.66 -6.39 -3.19
N GLY A 263 18.10 -5.20 -2.98
CA GLY A 263 16.91 -4.72 -3.68
C GLY A 263 15.61 -5.33 -3.12
N PRO A 264 14.59 -5.60 -3.95
CA PRO A 264 13.34 -6.22 -3.52
C PRO A 264 13.57 -7.57 -2.84
N CYS A 265 12.93 -7.81 -1.69
CA CYS A 265 13.02 -9.06 -0.95
C CYS A 265 11.74 -9.36 -0.16
N GLU A 266 11.66 -10.56 0.42
CA GLU A 266 10.59 -10.88 1.37
C GLU A 266 10.79 -10.12 2.69
N LEU A 267 9.71 -9.76 3.39
CA LEU A 267 9.79 -9.09 4.69
C LEU A 267 10.60 -9.88 5.73
N THR A 268 10.56 -11.21 5.64
CA THR A 268 11.31 -12.15 6.49
C THR A 268 12.82 -12.08 6.28
N SER A 269 13.25 -11.55 5.14
CA SER A 269 14.66 -11.44 4.76
C SER A 269 15.31 -10.14 5.25
N LEU A 270 14.54 -9.20 5.79
CA LEU A 270 15.06 -7.98 6.40
C LEU A 270 15.65 -8.29 7.79
N GLU A 271 16.97 -8.18 7.93
CA GLU A 271 17.69 -8.50 9.17
C GLU A 271 17.15 -7.70 10.36
N SER A 272 16.85 -6.42 10.15
CA SER A 272 16.28 -5.53 11.17
C SER A 272 14.89 -5.96 11.67
N LEU A 273 14.15 -6.80 10.92
CA LEU A 273 12.86 -7.35 11.32
C LEU A 273 12.96 -8.78 11.89
N ARG A 274 14.16 -9.37 11.96
CA ARG A 274 14.36 -10.76 12.41
C ARG A 274 13.78 -11.05 13.79
N GLY A 275 13.76 -10.06 14.68
CA GLY A 275 13.16 -10.16 16.01
C GLY A 275 11.65 -10.41 15.99
N LEU A 276 10.94 -9.97 14.94
CA LEU A 276 9.49 -10.16 14.80
C LEU A 276 9.13 -11.62 14.46
N TRP A 277 10.03 -12.30 13.76
CA TRP A 277 9.82 -13.67 13.26
C TRP A 277 10.30 -14.73 14.25
N THR A 278 11.21 -14.37 15.15
CA THR A 278 11.83 -15.29 16.11
C THR A 278 11.08 -15.38 17.43
N ARG A 279 10.01 -14.60 17.63
CA ARG A 279 9.21 -14.65 18.85
C ARG A 279 8.50 -16.00 18.92
N LYS A 280 9.09 -16.93 19.69
CA LYS A 280 8.44 -18.16 20.15
C LYS A 280 7.05 -17.77 20.66
N VAL A 281 6.03 -18.46 20.15
CA VAL A 281 4.79 -18.64 20.91
C VAL A 281 5.25 -19.10 22.28
N VAL A 282 5.16 -18.23 23.28
CA VAL A 282 5.09 -18.69 24.65
C VAL A 282 3.74 -19.37 24.68
N GLU A 283 3.71 -20.65 24.31
CA GLU A 283 2.66 -21.52 24.84
C GLU A 283 2.76 -21.30 26.34
N GLU A 284 1.73 -20.71 26.92
CA GLU A 284 1.49 -20.81 28.36
C GLU A 284 1.32 -22.29 28.68
N SER A 285 2.43 -23.01 28.70
CA SER A 285 2.65 -24.25 29.44
C SER A 285 2.78 -23.90 30.92
N GLY A 286 1.92 -22.98 31.39
CA GLY A 286 1.58 -22.94 32.80
C GLY A 286 0.92 -24.28 33.15
N PRO A 287 1.15 -24.82 34.35
CA PRO A 287 0.37 -25.97 34.81
C PRO A 287 -1.11 -25.61 34.66
N ASP A 288 -1.88 -26.52 34.06
CA ASP A 288 -3.32 -26.36 33.85
C ASP A 288 -3.95 -25.72 35.10
N PRO A 289 -4.58 -24.53 34.98
CA PRO A 289 -5.05 -23.77 36.14
C PRO A 289 -6.10 -24.55 36.96
N THR A 290 -6.63 -25.65 36.41
CA THR A 290 -7.55 -26.56 37.09
C THR A 290 -6.86 -27.63 37.96
N GLN A 291 -5.52 -27.77 37.90
CA GLN A 291 -4.75 -28.81 38.61
C GLN A 291 -4.75 -28.67 40.15
N ASN A 292 -4.98 -27.46 40.69
CA ASN A 292 -4.97 -27.17 42.12
C ASN A 292 -6.37 -26.91 42.72
N LEU A 293 -7.43 -27.26 41.99
CA LEU A 293 -8.79 -27.11 42.50
C LEU A 293 -9.15 -28.30 43.39
N SER A 294 -9.81 -28.04 44.52
CA SER A 294 -10.30 -29.09 45.43
C SER A 294 -11.49 -29.89 44.87
N PHE A 295 -11.90 -29.59 43.64
CA PHE A 295 -12.97 -30.24 42.90
C PHE A 295 -12.62 -30.27 41.42
N ASN A 296 -12.96 -31.36 40.74
CA ASN A 296 -12.63 -31.54 39.33
C ASN A 296 -13.64 -30.78 38.45
N LEU A 297 -13.16 -29.84 37.63
CA LEU A 297 -13.97 -29.11 36.65
C LEU A 297 -14.15 -29.88 35.33
N ASN A 298 -13.35 -30.93 35.11
CA ASN A 298 -13.44 -31.76 33.91
C ASN A 298 -14.48 -32.87 34.11
N LEU A 299 -15.34 -33.06 33.12
CA LEU A 299 -16.28 -34.18 33.11
C LEU A 299 -15.50 -35.49 33.00
N THR A 300 -15.87 -36.49 33.80
CA THR A 300 -15.37 -37.85 33.58
C THR A 300 -15.91 -38.39 32.25
N PRO A 301 -15.24 -39.36 31.63
CA PRO A 301 -15.72 -39.98 30.39
C PRO A 301 -17.15 -40.52 30.52
N GLU A 302 -17.48 -41.07 31.69
CA GLU A 302 -18.83 -41.56 32.01
C GLU A 302 -19.85 -40.42 32.08
N GLN A 303 -19.51 -39.30 32.72
CA GLN A 303 -20.38 -38.12 32.79
C GLN A 303 -20.60 -37.48 31.41
N GLN A 304 -19.59 -37.49 30.57
CA GLN A 304 -19.66 -36.97 29.20
C GLN A 304 -20.59 -37.85 28.34
N GLN A 305 -20.51 -39.18 28.48
CA GLN A 305 -21.42 -40.12 27.84
C GLN A 305 -22.85 -39.98 28.34
N LEU A 306 -23.06 -39.82 29.65
CA LEU A 306 -24.38 -39.61 30.24
C LEU A 306 -25.02 -38.31 29.74
N ARG A 307 -24.26 -37.21 29.70
CA ARG A 307 -24.73 -35.93 29.15
C ARG A 307 -25.13 -36.05 27.68
N ALA A 308 -24.38 -36.80 26.87
CA ALA A 308 -24.70 -37.03 25.46
C ALA A 308 -25.97 -37.87 25.25
N GLN A 309 -26.37 -38.66 26.25
CA GLN A 309 -27.58 -39.50 26.20
C GLN A 309 -28.83 -38.79 26.73
N VAL A 310 -28.71 -37.60 27.32
CA VAL A 310 -29.87 -36.83 27.79
C VAL A 310 -30.64 -36.31 26.57
N PRO A 311 -31.89 -36.75 26.34
CA PRO A 311 -32.68 -36.29 25.21
C PRO A 311 -32.99 -34.79 25.37
N LEU A 312 -32.58 -33.98 24.39
CA LEU A 312 -32.85 -32.55 24.40
C LEU A 312 -34.30 -32.31 23.91
N PRO A 313 -35.17 -31.67 24.71
CA PRO A 313 -36.61 -31.57 24.42
C PRO A 313 -36.98 -30.87 23.09
N TYR A 314 -36.05 -30.19 22.42
CA TYR A 314 -36.29 -29.38 21.23
C TYR A 314 -35.24 -29.58 20.11
N ALA A 315 -34.41 -30.63 20.19
CA ALA A 315 -33.49 -30.95 19.10
C ALA A 315 -34.26 -31.64 17.97
N HIS A 316 -34.82 -30.85 17.05
CA HIS A 316 -35.32 -31.37 15.78
C HIS A 316 -34.12 -31.84 14.95
N GLU A 317 -33.74 -33.10 15.11
CA GLU A 317 -32.80 -33.77 14.20
C GLU A 317 -33.38 -33.71 12.79
N GLY A 318 -32.69 -32.98 11.91
CA GLY A 318 -33.10 -32.78 10.53
C GLY A 318 -33.26 -34.11 9.80
N LYS A 319 -34.50 -34.59 9.67
CA LYS A 319 -34.86 -35.62 8.69
C LYS A 319 -35.21 -34.95 7.36
N PRO A 320 -34.74 -35.50 6.22
CA PRO A 320 -35.11 -35.02 4.89
C PRO A 320 -36.62 -35.10 4.67
N ALA A 321 -37.12 -34.14 3.90
CA ALA A 321 -38.52 -33.95 3.58
C ALA A 321 -39.12 -35.14 2.81
N GLU A 322 -39.88 -35.99 3.49
CA GLU A 322 -41.01 -36.70 2.88
C GLU A 322 -42.18 -36.68 3.87
N GLN A 323 -43.32 -36.14 3.41
CA GLN A 323 -44.58 -35.94 4.13
C GLN A 323 -44.69 -34.69 5.02
N ARG A 324 -44.63 -33.50 4.39
CA ARG A 324 -45.41 -32.34 4.86
C ARG A 324 -46.65 -32.20 3.97
N ASN A 325 -47.79 -32.67 4.47
CA ASN A 325 -49.06 -32.03 4.12
C ASN A 325 -49.18 -30.77 5.00
N GLU A 326 -49.32 -29.64 4.31
CA GLU A 326 -50.02 -28.42 4.72
C GLU A 326 -49.77 -27.88 6.15
N ALA A 327 -48.84 -26.93 6.26
CA ALA A 327 -49.04 -25.58 6.84
C ALA A 327 -47.70 -24.94 7.25
N ALA A 328 -47.53 -23.68 6.83
CA ALA A 328 -46.58 -22.67 7.32
C ALA A 328 -45.07 -22.99 7.26
N GLN A 329 -44.43 -22.56 6.16
CA GLN A 329 -43.02 -22.14 6.19
C GLN A 329 -42.93 -20.86 7.04
N GLY A 330 -42.31 -20.94 8.22
CA GLY A 330 -42.04 -19.76 9.04
C GLY A 330 -40.98 -18.87 8.41
N ALA A 331 -41.40 -17.94 7.57
CA ALA A 331 -40.61 -16.76 7.25
C ALA A 331 -40.74 -15.79 8.42
N ILE A 332 -39.63 -15.44 9.07
CA ILE A 332 -39.62 -14.34 10.04
C ILE A 332 -39.58 -13.05 9.22
N LEU A 333 -40.75 -12.45 9.03
CA LEU A 333 -40.90 -11.14 8.41
C LEU A 333 -40.94 -10.11 9.54
N TYR A 334 -39.89 -9.31 9.65
CA TYR A 334 -39.82 -8.21 10.62
C TYR A 334 -40.50 -6.99 10.01
N ASP A 335 -41.52 -6.47 10.68
CA ASP A 335 -42.21 -5.23 10.32
C ASP A 335 -41.90 -4.23 11.46
N PRO A 336 -41.05 -3.21 11.22
CA PRO A 336 -40.68 -2.25 12.25
C PRO A 336 -41.92 -1.47 12.68
N ASP A 337 -42.25 -1.50 13.97
CA ASP A 337 -43.35 -0.74 14.54
C ASP A 337 -42.87 0.63 15.04
N SER A 338 -43.81 1.49 15.44
CA SER A 338 -43.52 2.84 15.93
C SER A 338 -42.84 2.89 17.31
N ALA A 339 -42.33 1.76 17.81
CA ALA A 339 -41.46 1.69 18.98
C ALA A 339 -40.00 1.35 18.60
N ASP A 340 -39.74 1.09 17.32
CA ASP A 340 -38.41 1.01 16.70
C ASP A 340 -37.90 2.39 16.24
N ASP A 341 -38.41 3.46 16.87
CA ASP A 341 -37.81 4.77 16.80
C ASP A 341 -36.38 4.63 17.34
N ILE A 342 -35.41 4.87 16.46
CA ILE A 342 -34.01 5.14 16.81
C ILE A 342 -34.05 6.09 18.02
N ASP A 343 -33.48 5.66 19.15
CA ASP A 343 -33.16 6.58 20.24
C ASP A 343 -32.17 7.61 19.66
N ASP A 344 -32.70 8.73 19.17
CA ASP A 344 -31.96 9.89 18.67
C ASP A 344 -31.22 10.64 19.81
N ASP A 345 -31.36 10.18 21.06
CA ASP A 345 -30.55 10.64 22.20
C ASP A 345 -29.24 9.82 22.26
N ASP A 346 -28.31 10.12 21.35
CA ASP A 346 -26.91 9.71 21.49
C ASP A 346 -26.34 10.44 22.73
N PRO A 347 -26.06 9.76 23.86
CA PRO A 347 -25.65 10.40 25.11
C PRO A 347 -24.26 11.05 25.04
N ASP A 348 -23.63 11.01 23.87
CA ASP A 348 -22.31 11.53 23.56
C ASP A 348 -22.36 12.97 22.98
N GLU A 349 -23.55 13.51 22.62
CA GLU A 349 -23.70 14.84 21.98
C GLU A 349 -23.47 16.04 22.92
N ASP A 350 -23.43 15.82 24.24
CA ASP A 350 -23.18 16.87 25.26
C ASP A 350 -21.71 16.91 25.75
N LEU A 351 -20.81 16.10 25.18
CA LEU A 351 -19.42 15.99 25.61
C LEU A 351 -18.46 16.94 24.88
N ASP A 352 -18.81 18.23 24.84
CA ASP A 352 -17.86 19.31 24.57
C ASP A 352 -17.54 20.06 25.89
N ILE A 353 -16.47 19.62 26.57
CA ILE A 353 -15.85 20.35 27.71
C ILE A 353 -14.36 20.57 27.45
#